data_AF-A0A0B0MBK7-F1
#
_entry.id   AF-A0A0B0MBK7-F1
#
_cell.length_a   1.000
_cell.length_b   1.000
_cell.length_c   1.000
_cell.angle_alpha   90.00
_cell.angle_beta   90.00
_cell.angle_gamma   90.00
#
_symmetry.space_group_name_H-M   'P 1'
#
loop_
_entity.id
_entity.type
_entity.pdbx_description
1 polymer ?
#
loop_
_entity_poly.entity_id
_entity_poly.type
_entity_poly.pdbx_seq_one_letter_code
_entity_poly.pdbx_strand_id
1 'polypeptide(L)'
;MAKSSFKLEHPLERRQAEAARIREKYPDRIPVIVERAEKTDVPEIDKKKYLVPADLTVGQFVYVVRKRIKLSPEKAIFIFVKNILPPTAAMLSAIYEENMDEDGFLYMIYSGENTFGIIEAYDQDISISIFCVKWPPLTISSEVVWEFLKVHPKIYWGSTMSGGLDLGPAYI
;
A
#
# COMPACT_ATOMS: atom_id res chain seq x y z
N MET A 1 -19.34 9.20 -2.59
CA MET A 1 -20.06 8.02 -3.10
C MET A 1 -19.01 7.11 -3.69
N ALA A 2 -18.81 5.94 -3.09
CA ALA A 2 -17.81 5.00 -3.54
C ALA A 2 -18.11 4.59 -4.98
N LYS A 3 -17.18 4.87 -5.89
CA LYS A 3 -17.31 4.50 -7.30
C LYS A 3 -17.42 2.98 -7.33
N SER A 4 -18.40 2.44 -8.06
CA SER A 4 -18.64 1.00 -8.17
C SER A 4 -17.33 0.26 -8.45
N SER A 5 -16.86 -0.49 -7.46
CA SER A 5 -15.67 -1.33 -7.63
C SER A 5 -16.02 -2.43 -8.63
N PHE A 6 -15.06 -2.85 -9.45
CA PHE A 6 -15.20 -3.94 -10.40
C PHE A 6 -15.85 -5.20 -9.79
N LYS A 7 -15.62 -5.43 -8.48
CA LYS A 7 -16.22 -6.53 -7.71
C LYS A 7 -17.73 -6.40 -7.48
N LEU A 8 -18.27 -5.19 -7.43
CA LEU A 8 -19.70 -4.92 -7.28
C LEU A 8 -20.45 -5.04 -8.62
N GLU A 9 -19.78 -4.72 -9.72
CA GLU A 9 -20.37 -4.78 -11.07
C GLU A 9 -20.48 -6.22 -11.59
N HIS A 10 -19.60 -7.12 -11.17
CA HIS A 10 -19.52 -8.50 -11.69
C HIS A 10 -19.55 -9.53 -10.55
N PRO A 11 -20.46 -10.53 -10.61
CA PRO A 11 -20.48 -11.61 -9.62
C PRO A 11 -19.18 -12.42 -9.67
N LEU A 12 -18.79 -12.99 -8.52
CA LEU A 12 -17.51 -13.68 -8.33
C LEU A 12 -17.28 -14.78 -9.37
N GLU A 13 -18.28 -15.63 -9.62
CA GLU A 13 -18.19 -16.73 -10.58
C GLU A 13 -17.82 -16.26 -12.00
N ARG A 14 -18.39 -15.13 -12.44
CA ARG A 14 -18.08 -14.57 -13.76
C ARG A 14 -16.65 -14.03 -13.82
N ARG A 15 -16.19 -13.38 -12.74
CA ARG A 15 -14.81 -12.87 -12.66
C ARG A 15 -13.81 -14.03 -12.68
N GLN A 16 -14.04 -15.07 -11.88
CA GLN A 16 -13.21 -16.27 -11.87
C GLN A 16 -13.13 -16.95 -13.25
N ALA A 17 -14.27 -17.16 -13.90
CA ALA A 17 -14.30 -17.74 -15.24
C ALA A 17 -13.55 -16.87 -16.28
N GLU A 18 -13.69 -15.54 -16.19
CA GLU A 18 -12.96 -14.62 -17.08
C GLU A 18 -11.45 -14.66 -16.83
N ALA A 19 -11.01 -14.58 -15.57
CA ALA A 19 -9.60 -14.65 -15.19
C ALA A 19 -8.96 -15.97 -15.61
N ALA A 20 -9.61 -17.10 -15.31
CA ALA A 20 -9.12 -18.43 -15.66
C ALA A 20 -8.94 -18.57 -17.17
N ARG A 21 -9.94 -18.16 -17.96
CA ARG A 21 -9.86 -18.17 -19.44
C ARG A 21 -8.75 -17.28 -19.98
N ILE A 22 -8.53 -16.11 -19.38
CA ILE A 22 -7.45 -15.19 -19.78
C ILE A 22 -6.08 -15.78 -19.45
N ARG A 23 -5.92 -16.39 -18.28
CA ARG A 23 -4.67 -17.03 -17.83
C ARG A 23 -4.33 -18.25 -18.68
N GLU A 24 -5.33 -19.05 -19.06
CA GLU A 24 -5.15 -20.18 -19.98
C GLU A 24 -4.72 -19.70 -21.37
N LYS A 25 -5.32 -18.60 -21.87
CA LYS A 25 -4.97 -18.04 -23.18
C LYS A 25 -3.61 -17.33 -23.19
N TYR A 26 -3.21 -16.72 -22.08
CA TYR A 26 -1.98 -15.94 -21.93
C TYR A 26 -1.28 -16.25 -20.59
N PRO A 27 -0.54 -17.38 -20.50
CA PRO A 27 0.11 -17.81 -19.26
C PRO A 27 1.23 -16.85 -18.82
N ASP A 28 1.84 -16.12 -19.75
CA ASP A 28 2.93 -15.16 -19.44
C ASP A 28 2.41 -13.76 -19.09
N ARG A 29 1.09 -13.55 -19.06
CA ARG A 29 0.49 -12.22 -18.82
C ARG A 29 -0.55 -12.16 -17.72
N ILE A 30 -0.30 -11.30 -16.75
CA ILE A 30 -1.07 -11.14 -15.55
C ILE A 30 -2.26 -10.20 -15.81
N PRO A 31 -3.50 -10.60 -15.46
CA PRO A 31 -4.65 -9.74 -15.53
C PRO A 31 -4.69 -8.80 -14.31
N VAL A 32 -4.64 -7.49 -14.58
CA VAL A 32 -4.59 -6.43 -13.56
C VAL A 32 -5.78 -5.50 -13.72
N ILE A 33 -6.46 -5.21 -12.61
CA ILE A 33 -7.54 -4.22 -12.51
C ILE A 33 -6.99 -2.99 -11.78
N VAL A 34 -7.06 -1.84 -12.44
CA VAL A 34 -6.58 -0.56 -11.93
C VAL A 34 -7.77 0.37 -11.67
N GLU A 35 -7.96 0.75 -10.42
CA GLU A 35 -9.03 1.64 -9.99
C GLU A 35 -8.46 2.95 -9.43
N ARG A 36 -9.25 4.02 -9.52
CA ARG A 36 -8.88 5.34 -8.97
C ARG A 36 -9.30 5.40 -7.50
N ALA A 37 -8.43 5.91 -6.64
CA ALA A 37 -8.81 6.26 -5.28
C ALA A 37 -9.84 7.42 -5.25
N GLU A 38 -10.78 7.38 -4.30
CA GLU A 38 -11.90 8.32 -4.20
C GLU A 38 -11.46 9.75 -3.91
N LYS A 39 -10.48 9.93 -3.01
CA LYS A 39 -10.02 11.22 -2.48
C LYS A 39 -8.86 11.80 -3.30
N THR A 40 -8.96 11.84 -4.63
CA THR A 40 -7.80 12.26 -5.48
C THR A 40 -8.16 13.19 -6.62
N ASP A 41 -7.26 14.15 -6.89
CA ASP A 41 -7.29 15.08 -8.03
C ASP A 41 -6.68 14.48 -9.32
N VAL A 42 -6.56 13.15 -9.38
CA VAL A 42 -6.04 12.46 -10.56
C VAL A 42 -7.19 12.22 -11.55
N PRO A 43 -6.99 12.46 -12.86
CA PRO A 43 -7.99 12.13 -13.88
C PRO A 43 -8.32 10.64 -13.89
N GLU A 44 -9.53 10.31 -14.34
CA GLU A 44 -9.95 8.92 -14.51
C GLU A 44 -9.27 8.26 -15.71
N ILE A 45 -9.06 6.95 -15.62
CA ILE A 45 -8.43 6.14 -16.64
C ILE A 45 -9.49 5.53 -17.58
N ASP A 46 -9.26 5.62 -18.89
CA ASP A 46 -10.23 5.14 -19.89
C ASP A 46 -10.52 3.63 -19.79
N LYS A 47 -9.50 2.85 -19.40
CA LYS A 47 -9.57 1.38 -19.29
C LYS A 47 -9.04 0.96 -17.93
N LYS A 48 -9.88 0.29 -17.14
CA LYS A 48 -9.48 -0.26 -15.83
C LYS A 48 -8.79 -1.63 -15.95
N LYS A 49 -9.04 -2.37 -17.05
CA LYS A 49 -8.50 -3.73 -17.26
C LYS A 49 -7.21 -3.70 -18.07
N TYR A 50 -6.16 -4.27 -17.53
CA TYR A 50 -4.84 -4.39 -18.13
C TYR A 50 -4.37 -5.83 -18.19
N LEU A 51 -3.62 -6.16 -19.23
CA LEU A 51 -2.96 -7.44 -19.38
C LEU A 51 -1.45 -7.17 -19.49
N VAL A 52 -0.75 -7.39 -18.38
CA VAL A 52 0.64 -6.96 -18.21
C VAL A 52 1.56 -8.18 -18.27
N PRO A 53 2.70 -8.14 -18.98
CA PRO A 53 3.66 -9.25 -18.95
C PRO A 53 4.23 -9.42 -17.53
N ALA A 54 4.48 -10.68 -17.14
CA ALA A 54 4.99 -11.03 -15.82
C ALA A 54 6.37 -10.42 -15.49
N ASP A 55 7.19 -10.20 -16.51
CA ASP A 55 8.55 -9.65 -16.40
C ASP A 55 8.61 -8.13 -16.19
N LEU A 56 7.46 -7.46 -16.24
CA LEU A 56 7.40 -6.00 -16.08
C LEU A 56 7.55 -5.64 -14.60
N THR A 57 8.29 -4.57 -14.31
CA THR A 57 8.38 -4.04 -12.94
C THR A 57 7.23 -3.09 -12.61
N VAL A 58 6.93 -2.95 -11.33
CA VAL A 58 5.92 -1.98 -10.85
C VAL A 58 6.22 -0.58 -11.37
N GLY A 59 7.48 -0.13 -11.34
CA GLY A 59 7.87 1.18 -11.85
C GLY A 59 7.57 1.40 -13.32
N GLN A 60 7.83 0.39 -14.16
CA GLN A 60 7.46 0.43 -15.57
C GLN A 60 5.94 0.50 -15.75
N PHE A 61 5.18 -0.22 -14.93
CA PHE A 61 3.73 -0.18 -14.99
C PHE A 61 3.17 1.21 -14.62
N VAL A 62 3.70 1.82 -13.56
CA VAL A 62 3.36 3.20 -13.14
C VAL A 62 3.58 4.18 -14.30
N TYR A 63 4.68 4.04 -15.04
CA TYR A 63 4.97 4.88 -16.21
C TYR A 63 3.91 4.71 -17.32
N VAL A 64 3.48 3.48 -17.60
CA VAL A 64 2.42 3.20 -18.59
C VAL A 64 1.09 3.83 -18.16
N VAL A 65 0.72 3.69 -16.89
CA VAL A 65 -0.51 4.29 -16.33
C VAL A 65 -0.46 5.82 -16.44
N ARG A 66 0.68 6.44 -16.09
CA ARG A 66 0.89 7.89 -16.20
C ARG A 66 0.68 8.39 -17.63
N LYS A 67 1.19 7.66 -18.62
CA LYS A 67 1.03 8.01 -20.05
C LYS A 67 -0.43 7.93 -20.52
N ARG A 68 -1.24 7.04 -19.93
CA ARG A 68 -2.67 6.89 -20.27
C ARG A 68 -3.52 8.01 -19.68
N ILE A 69 -3.26 8.38 -18.42
CA ILE A 69 -3.99 9.44 -17.70
C ILE A 69 -3.64 10.85 -18.24
N LYS A 70 -2.58 10.97 -19.07
CA LYS A 70 -2.03 12.25 -19.58
C LYS A 70 -1.69 13.22 -18.44
N LEU A 71 -1.18 12.68 -17.33
CA LEU A 71 -0.84 13.45 -16.15
C LEU A 71 0.47 14.23 -16.37
N SER A 72 0.53 15.48 -15.88
CA SER A 72 1.76 16.30 -15.91
C SER A 72 2.93 15.58 -15.22
N PRO A 73 4.18 15.72 -15.73
CA PRO A 73 5.39 15.22 -15.06
C PRO A 73 5.58 15.78 -13.64
N GLU A 74 4.96 16.90 -13.31
CA GLU A 74 5.05 17.55 -11.99
C GLU A 74 4.18 16.87 -10.94
N LYS A 75 3.04 16.29 -11.36
CA LYS A 75 2.12 15.60 -10.45
C LYS A 75 2.61 14.17 -10.22
N ALA A 76 2.78 13.79 -8.95
CA ALA A 76 3.10 12.44 -8.55
C ALA A 76 1.88 11.52 -8.69
N ILE A 77 2.14 10.24 -8.94
CA ILE A 77 1.15 9.17 -8.93
C ILE A 77 1.73 7.99 -8.15
N PHE A 78 0.95 7.48 -7.22
CA PHE A 78 1.27 6.35 -6.37
C PHE A 78 0.30 5.22 -6.69
N ILE A 79 0.81 3.99 -6.73
CA ILE A 79 0.00 2.79 -6.89
C ILE A 79 0.06 2.01 -5.58
N PHE A 80 -1.08 1.47 -5.18
CA PHE A 80 -1.28 0.68 -3.99
C PHE A 80 -1.82 -0.69 -4.38
N VAL A 81 -1.30 -1.74 -3.74
CA VAL A 81 -1.74 -3.13 -3.88
C VAL A 81 -2.09 -3.59 -2.48
N LYS A 82 -3.34 -4.02 -2.24
CA LYS A 82 -3.86 -4.34 -0.90
C LYS A 82 -3.52 -3.25 0.14
N ASN A 83 -3.69 -1.97 -0.22
CA ASN A 83 -3.38 -0.79 0.60
C ASN A 83 -1.89 -0.58 0.95
N ILE A 84 -0.98 -1.37 0.39
CA ILE A 84 0.47 -1.22 0.58
C ILE A 84 1.07 -0.64 -0.69
N LEU A 85 2.09 0.20 -0.54
CA LEU A 85 2.88 0.70 -1.67
C LEU A 85 3.92 -0.35 -2.06
N PRO A 86 3.77 -1.06 -3.19
CA PRO A 86 4.71 -2.09 -3.58
C PRO A 86 6.07 -1.48 -3.98
N PRO A 87 7.19 -2.20 -3.75
CA PRO A 87 8.50 -1.73 -4.18
C PRO A 87 8.55 -1.51 -5.69
N THR A 88 9.08 -0.37 -6.13
CA THR A 88 9.14 -0.01 -7.56
C THR A 88 9.97 -0.99 -8.40
N ALA A 89 10.97 -1.62 -7.78
CA ALA A 89 11.84 -2.61 -8.39
C ALA A 89 11.24 -4.03 -8.39
N ALA A 90 10.13 -4.27 -7.69
CA ALA A 90 9.49 -5.58 -7.67
C ALA A 90 8.89 -5.91 -9.03
N MET A 91 8.98 -7.18 -9.41
CA MET A 91 8.32 -7.73 -10.59
C MET A 91 6.82 -7.88 -10.35
N LEU A 92 6.00 -7.63 -11.36
CA LEU A 92 4.55 -7.83 -11.23
C LEU A 92 4.19 -9.29 -10.98
N SER A 93 5.00 -10.25 -11.44
CA SER A 93 4.84 -11.68 -11.10
C SER A 93 4.83 -11.94 -9.60
N ALA A 94 5.84 -11.48 -8.89
CA ALA A 94 5.96 -11.64 -7.44
C ALA A 94 4.79 -10.95 -6.71
N ILE A 95 4.45 -9.73 -7.12
CA ILE A 95 3.30 -9.00 -6.54
C ILE A 95 2.00 -9.77 -6.79
N TYR A 96 1.82 -10.36 -7.97
CA TYR A 96 0.65 -11.16 -8.29
C TYR A 96 0.53 -12.42 -7.44
N GLU A 97 1.60 -13.19 -7.29
CA GLU A 97 1.58 -14.43 -6.51
C GLU A 97 1.23 -14.18 -5.02
N GLU A 98 1.74 -13.10 -4.45
CA GLU A 98 1.49 -12.73 -3.05
C GLU A 98 0.15 -11.98 -2.85
N ASN A 99 -0.30 -11.24 -3.87
CA ASN A 99 -1.41 -10.29 -3.74
C ASN A 99 -2.59 -10.51 -4.69
N MET A 100 -2.64 -11.63 -5.42
CA MET A 100 -3.84 -11.99 -6.18
C MET A 100 -5.05 -12.16 -5.27
N ASP A 101 -6.22 -11.88 -5.82
CA ASP A 101 -7.50 -12.10 -5.18
C ASP A 101 -8.05 -13.49 -5.55
N GLU A 102 -9.11 -13.94 -4.86
CA GLU A 102 -9.74 -15.24 -5.11
C GLU A 102 -10.39 -15.36 -6.50
N ASP A 103 -10.56 -14.23 -7.18
CA ASP A 103 -11.07 -14.19 -8.53
C ASP A 103 -10.00 -14.36 -9.62
N GLY A 104 -8.71 -14.38 -9.25
CA GLY A 104 -7.58 -14.47 -10.17
C GLY A 104 -7.16 -13.15 -10.83
N PHE A 105 -7.66 -12.00 -10.36
CA PHE A 105 -7.20 -10.68 -10.78
C PHE A 105 -6.28 -10.04 -9.72
N LEU A 106 -5.36 -9.19 -10.19
CA LEU A 106 -4.60 -8.29 -9.33
C LEU A 106 -5.29 -6.94 -9.23
N TYR A 107 -5.66 -6.53 -8.02
CA TYR A 107 -6.28 -5.22 -7.79
C TYR A 107 -5.23 -4.20 -7.39
N MET A 108 -5.20 -3.09 -8.14
CA MET A 108 -4.34 -1.96 -7.88
C MET A 108 -5.16 -0.68 -7.80
N ILE A 109 -4.83 0.18 -6.85
CA ILE A 109 -5.46 1.48 -6.68
C ILE A 109 -4.41 2.55 -6.94
N TYR A 110 -4.70 3.53 -7.80
CA TYR A 110 -3.81 4.67 -7.97
C TYR A 110 -4.35 5.93 -7.30
N SER A 111 -3.43 6.74 -6.79
CA SER A 111 -3.69 8.01 -6.12
C SER A 111 -2.64 9.05 -6.46
N GLY A 112 -3.00 10.33 -6.43
CA GLY A 112 -2.04 11.44 -6.56
C GLY A 112 -1.30 11.75 -5.26
N GLU A 113 -1.77 11.18 -4.15
CA GLU A 113 -1.24 11.41 -2.82
C GLU A 113 -0.70 10.10 -2.23
N ASN A 114 0.38 10.20 -1.45
CA ASN A 114 0.99 9.08 -0.73
C ASN A 114 0.31 8.78 0.62
N THR A 115 -0.83 9.41 0.91
CA THR A 115 -1.46 9.39 2.23
C THR A 115 -2.15 8.07 2.57
N PHE A 116 -2.19 7.11 1.65
CA PHE A 116 -2.82 5.80 1.88
C PHE A 116 -2.02 4.84 2.79
N GLY A 117 -0.81 5.25 3.20
CA GLY A 117 -0.01 4.54 4.22
C GLY A 117 -0.48 4.79 5.66
N ILE A 118 -1.43 5.69 5.88
CA ILE A 118 -2.11 5.83 7.17
C ILE A 118 -3.39 5.01 7.08
N ILE A 119 -3.29 3.79 7.57
CA ILE A 119 -4.38 2.85 7.84
C ILE A 119 -5.65 3.61 8.26
N GLU A 120 -6.65 3.75 7.39
CA GLU A 120 -8.05 3.77 7.85
C GLU A 120 -8.40 2.31 8.15
N ALA A 121 -7.87 1.80 9.26
CA ALA A 121 -8.45 0.66 9.94
C ALA A 121 -9.82 1.12 10.39
N TYR A 122 -10.82 0.84 9.58
CA TYR A 122 -12.13 0.58 10.14
C TYR A 122 -12.08 -0.84 10.69
N ASP A 123 -11.49 -0.97 11.88
CA ASP A 123 -12.01 -1.89 12.88
C ASP A 123 -12.13 -1.09 14.18
N GLN A 124 -13.25 -1.24 14.87
CA GLN A 124 -13.50 -0.56 16.14
C GLN A 124 -12.42 -1.03 17.13
N ASP A 125 -11.77 -0.06 17.79
CA ASP A 125 -10.83 -0.26 18.89
C ASP A 125 -9.51 -0.97 18.58
N ILE A 126 -8.46 -0.18 18.29
CA ILE A 126 -7.14 -0.18 18.95
C ILE A 126 -6.14 0.60 18.08
N SER A 127 -5.65 1.72 18.61
CA SER A 127 -4.59 2.54 18.01
C SER A 127 -3.22 1.91 18.27
N ILE A 128 -2.53 1.44 17.22
CA ILE A 128 -1.09 1.17 17.29
C ILE A 128 -0.40 1.75 16.04
N SER A 129 0.38 2.80 16.28
CA SER A 129 1.24 3.43 15.28
C SER A 129 2.51 2.59 15.12
N ILE A 130 2.65 1.85 14.02
CA ILE A 130 3.92 1.21 13.66
C ILE A 130 4.53 1.96 12.47
N PHE A 131 5.50 2.81 12.77
CA PHE A 131 6.53 3.25 11.83
C PHE A 131 7.45 2.05 11.58
N CYS A 132 7.39 1.43 10.39
CA CYS A 132 8.39 0.44 9.99
C CYS A 132 9.44 1.12 9.10
N VAL A 133 10.45 1.74 9.72
CA VAL A 133 11.74 1.97 9.07
C VAL A 133 12.58 0.73 9.36
N LYS A 134 12.70 -0.16 8.38
CA LYS A 134 13.53 -1.35 8.45
C LYS A 134 15.00 -0.94 8.35
N TRP A 135 15.65 -0.74 9.49
CA TRP A 135 17.11 -0.65 9.59
C TRP A 135 17.69 -2.07 9.81
N PRO A 136 18.86 -2.41 9.24
CA PRO A 136 19.45 -3.74 9.40
C PRO A 136 19.82 -4.02 10.87
N PRO A 137 19.85 -5.29 11.30
CA PRO A 137 20.20 -5.66 12.66
C PRO A 137 21.71 -5.51 12.82
N LEU A 138 22.15 -4.33 13.25
CA LEU A 138 23.48 -4.15 13.81
C LEU A 138 23.30 -4.06 15.33
N THR A 139 23.91 -5.02 16.02
CA THR A 139 24.02 -5.10 17.47
C THR A 139 24.77 -3.86 17.95
N ILE A 140 24.02 -2.86 18.39
CA ILE A 140 24.58 -1.60 18.89
C ILE A 140 24.39 -1.57 20.41
N SER A 141 25.51 -1.41 21.12
CA SER A 141 25.62 -1.25 22.57
C SER A 141 24.69 -0.12 23.09
N SER A 142 24.18 -0.29 24.31
CA SER A 142 23.28 0.65 25.00
C SER A 142 23.80 2.09 25.07
N GLU A 143 25.10 2.32 24.92
CA GLU A 143 25.72 3.64 24.97
C GLU A 143 25.38 4.53 23.76
N VAL A 144 25.21 3.96 22.56
CA VAL A 144 24.93 4.74 21.33
C VAL A 144 23.48 5.22 21.26
N VAL A 145 22.56 4.47 21.89
CA VAL A 145 21.14 4.85 22.00
C VAL A 145 20.98 6.14 22.81
N TRP A 146 21.81 6.32 23.85
CA TRP A 146 21.78 7.51 24.70
C TRP A 146 22.33 8.77 24.01
N GLU A 147 23.32 8.65 23.13
CA GLU A 147 23.81 9.78 22.33
C GLU A 147 22.77 10.25 21.30
N PHE A 148 22.04 9.31 20.69
CA PHE A 148 21.00 9.64 19.71
C PHE A 148 19.82 10.41 20.34
N LEU A 149 19.48 10.11 21.59
CA LEU A 149 18.44 10.82 22.34
C LEU A 149 18.80 12.26 22.73
N LYS A 150 20.10 12.62 22.76
CA LYS A 150 20.54 14.00 23.06
C LYS A 150 20.30 14.98 21.91
N VAL A 151 20.16 14.50 20.67
CA VAL A 151 20.09 15.36 19.47
C VAL A 151 18.65 15.71 19.06
N HIS A 152 17.64 15.04 19.61
CA HIS A 152 16.23 15.28 19.28
C HIS A 152 15.36 15.51 20.52
N PRO A 153 15.27 16.74 21.06
CA PRO A 153 14.62 17.05 22.34
C PRO A 153 13.07 17.09 22.28
N LYS A 154 12.44 16.44 21.30
CA LYS A 154 10.97 16.43 21.12
C LYS A 154 10.37 15.03 20.99
N ILE A 155 10.94 14.05 21.69
CA ILE A 155 10.32 12.74 21.86
C ILE A 155 9.98 12.58 23.34
N TYR A 156 8.80 13.05 23.72
CA TYR A 156 8.21 12.74 25.04
C TYR A 156 7.41 11.44 24.91
N TRP A 157 7.80 10.42 25.66
CA TRP A 157 6.95 9.25 25.93
C TRP A 157 6.07 9.58 27.13
N GLY A 158 4.76 9.75 26.90
CA GLY A 158 3.75 9.74 27.94
C GLY A 158 3.18 8.33 28.07
N SER A 159 3.72 7.53 28.97
CA SER A 159 3.12 6.25 29.35
C SER A 159 2.02 6.50 30.38
N THR A 160 0.75 6.48 29.96
CA THR A 160 -0.36 6.28 30.89
C THR A 160 -0.62 4.78 31.05
N MET A 161 0.07 4.18 32.03
CA MET A 161 -0.36 3.01 32.78
C MET A 161 -0.20 3.42 34.24
N SER A 162 -1.13 3.22 35.17
CA SER A 162 -2.29 2.34 35.23
C SER A 162 -3.15 2.81 36.43
N GLY A 163 -4.23 2.08 36.74
CA GLY A 163 -4.81 2.10 38.08
C GLY A 163 -3.73 2.12 39.17
N GLY A 164 -4.04 2.87 40.22
CA GLY A 164 -3.07 3.36 41.19
C GLY A 164 -2.30 2.27 41.94
N LEU A 165 -1.09 2.66 42.34
CA LEU A 165 -0.48 2.34 43.62
C LEU A 165 0.49 3.49 43.93
N ASP A 166 0.28 4.10 45.10
CA ASP A 166 1.15 5.07 45.75
C ASP A 166 2.63 4.64 45.73
N LEU A 167 3.52 5.57 45.37
CA LEU A 167 4.82 5.77 46.05
C LEU A 167 5.24 7.25 45.91
N GLY A 168 5.64 7.84 47.03
CA GLY A 168 5.73 9.29 47.30
C GLY A 168 6.87 10.07 46.62
N PRO A 169 7.07 11.35 47.03
CA PRO A 169 7.95 12.28 46.31
C PRO A 169 9.42 12.03 46.65
N ALA A 170 10.25 11.82 45.63
CA ALA A 170 11.70 11.91 45.77
C ALA A 170 12.16 13.32 45.39
N TYR A 171 12.71 13.99 46.39
CA TYR A 171 13.37 15.28 46.34
C TYR A 171 14.73 15.21 45.60
N ILE A 172 15.04 16.31 44.91
CA ILE A 172 16.30 16.74 44.25
C ILE A 172 16.72 15.95 43.00
#